data_AF-A0AAD7JJ21-F1
#
_entry.id   AF-A0AAD7JJ21-F1
#
_cell.length_a   1.000
_cell.length_b   1.000
_cell.length_c   1.000
_cell.angle_alpha   90.00
_cell.angle_beta   90.00
_cell.angle_gamma   90.00
#
_symmetry.space_group_name_H-M   'P 1'
#
loop_
_entity.id
_entity.type
_entity.pdbx_description
1 polymer ?
#
loop_
_entity_poly.entity_id
_entity_poly.type
_entity_poly.pdbx_seq_one_letter_code
_entity_poly.pdbx_strand_id
1 'polypeptide(L)'
;LGGAGKTQISLKFIQESSQFSGIFMVDASTTDTLDAGLKNIAVTKNAGNSPQDALRWLDNQHDEWLIFFDNANNPKINLNSYFPQCSHGNIPIRSRNPGLCIHAGSHSLVSDMEETDSIELLLASAAQETTLRNMETAAKIVKALWYLPLAIVQAGAFIAKSGSLNSYLALYKQNRAQLLSEKPVQSHDDYEWTVYTTLQISFDQLSLPAAILLRLCSFLHHERIAEDIF
;
A
#
# COMPACT_ATOMS: atom_id res chain seq x y z
N LEU A 1 6.85 1.49 2.68
CA LEU A 1 7.07 0.17 2.03
C LEU A 1 5.89 -0.25 1.16
N GLY A 2 6.13 -0.92 0.03
CA GLY A 2 5.04 -1.60 -0.69
C GLY A 2 4.60 -2.87 0.05
N GLY A 3 3.35 -3.32 -0.14
CA GLY A 3 2.81 -4.53 0.52
C GLY A 3 2.39 -4.37 1.99
N ALA A 4 2.56 -3.17 2.57
CA ALA A 4 2.19 -2.84 3.95
C ALA A 4 0.68 -2.51 4.14
N GLY A 5 -0.21 -2.94 3.24
CA GLY A 5 -1.67 -2.77 3.46
C GLY A 5 -2.26 -1.36 3.27
N LYS A 6 -1.48 -0.34 2.88
CA LYS A 6 -2.00 1.04 2.64
C LYS A 6 -3.23 1.10 1.73
N THR A 7 -3.25 0.32 0.65
CA THR A 7 -4.39 0.25 -0.26
C THR A 7 -5.63 -0.26 0.46
N GLN A 8 -5.49 -1.30 1.28
CA GLN A 8 -6.59 -1.86 2.07
C GLN A 8 -7.11 -0.89 3.14
N ILE A 9 -6.21 -0.19 3.84
CA ILE A 9 -6.60 0.88 4.78
C ILE A 9 -7.39 1.97 4.05
N SER A 10 -6.92 2.37 2.85
CA SER A 10 -7.61 3.39 2.04
C SER A 10 -9.01 2.95 1.62
N LEU A 11 -9.14 1.72 1.13
CA LEU A 11 -10.42 1.15 0.69
C LEU A 11 -11.39 0.99 1.85
N LYS A 12 -10.91 0.49 3.00
CA LYS A 12 -11.71 0.35 4.21
C LYS A 12 -12.21 1.69 4.73
N PHE A 13 -11.33 2.69 4.78
CA PHE A 13 -11.70 4.06 5.12
C PHE A 13 -12.79 4.60 4.18
N ILE A 14 -12.63 4.44 2.86
CA ILE A 14 -13.64 4.86 1.87
C ILE A 14 -14.98 4.15 2.09
N GLN A 15 -14.97 2.83 2.32
CA GLN A 15 -16.17 2.04 2.57
C GLN A 15 -16.94 2.50 3.82
N GLU A 16 -16.24 2.94 4.86
CA GLU A 16 -16.84 3.40 6.11
C GLU A 16 -17.25 4.88 6.08
N SER A 17 -16.82 5.62 5.07
CA SER A 17 -16.98 7.07 4.97
C SER A 17 -18.34 7.52 4.40
N SER A 18 -19.43 6.94 4.90
CA SER A 18 -20.80 7.22 4.45
C SER A 18 -21.29 8.64 4.72
N GLN A 19 -20.58 9.42 5.55
CA GLN A 19 -20.92 10.79 5.90
C GLN A 19 -20.65 11.81 4.78
N PHE A 20 -19.82 11.48 3.79
CA PHE A 20 -19.49 12.41 2.71
C PHE A 20 -20.54 12.38 1.60
N SER A 21 -20.90 13.56 1.11
CA SER A 21 -21.84 13.76 -0.01
C SER A 21 -21.34 13.15 -1.33
N GLY A 22 -20.03 12.98 -1.46
CA GLY A 22 -19.40 12.35 -2.61
C GLY A 22 -17.97 11.94 -2.29
N ILE A 23 -17.57 10.78 -2.79
CA ILE A 23 -16.20 10.26 -2.71
C ILE A 23 -15.66 10.14 -4.12
N PHE A 24 -14.52 10.77 -4.37
CA PHE A 24 -13.86 10.78 -5.67
C PHE A 24 -12.45 10.21 -5.53
N MET A 25 -12.12 9.20 -6.33
CA MET A 25 -10.77 8.64 -6.37
C MET A 25 -10.03 9.17 -7.59
N VAL A 26 -8.83 9.70 -7.38
CA VAL A 26 -7.97 10.22 -8.45
C VAL A 26 -6.59 9.57 -8.36
N ASP A 27 -6.13 9.00 -9.48
CA ASP A 27 -4.77 8.50 -9.60
C ASP A 27 -3.79 9.66 -9.78
N ALA A 28 -2.95 9.89 -8.78
CA ALA A 28 -1.91 10.92 -8.72
C ALA A 28 -0.52 10.43 -9.13
N SER A 29 -0.44 9.32 -9.87
CA SER A 29 0.83 8.78 -10.40
C SER A 29 1.52 9.75 -11.36
N THR A 30 0.76 10.41 -12.25
CA THR A 30 1.27 11.37 -13.23
C THR A 30 0.34 12.60 -13.35
N THR A 31 0.82 13.65 -14.01
CA THR A 31 -0.02 14.81 -14.36
C THR A 31 -1.19 14.40 -15.26
N ASP A 32 -0.97 13.51 -16.22
CA ASP A 32 -2.03 13.05 -17.12
C ASP A 32 -3.14 12.29 -16.38
N THR A 33 -2.78 11.45 -15.39
CA THR A 33 -3.77 10.71 -14.59
C THR A 33 -4.53 11.63 -13.65
N LEU A 34 -3.88 12.65 -13.07
CA LEU A 34 -4.52 13.70 -12.27
C LEU A 34 -5.54 14.47 -13.10
N ASP A 35 -5.12 14.96 -14.26
CA ASP A 35 -5.95 15.75 -15.15
C ASP A 35 -7.15 14.94 -15.66
N ALA A 36 -6.92 13.68 -16.05
CA ALA A 36 -7.99 12.79 -16.48
C ALA A 36 -8.99 12.50 -15.35
N GLY A 37 -8.51 12.25 -14.13
CA GLY A 37 -9.36 11.98 -12.97
C GLY A 37 -10.22 13.17 -12.58
N LEU A 38 -9.64 14.36 -12.47
CA LEU A 38 -10.40 15.58 -12.18
C LEU A 38 -11.38 15.93 -13.31
N LYS A 39 -10.95 15.83 -14.57
CA LYS A 39 -11.84 16.01 -15.72
C LYS A 39 -13.04 15.07 -15.67
N ASN A 40 -12.86 13.81 -15.29
CA ASN A 40 -13.95 12.86 -15.13
C ASN A 40 -14.97 13.32 -14.07
N ILE A 41 -14.49 13.87 -12.94
CA ILE A 41 -15.36 14.47 -11.92
C ILE A 41 -16.19 15.61 -12.53
N ALA A 42 -15.56 16.55 -13.25
CA ALA A 42 -16.26 17.67 -13.89
C ALA A 42 -17.34 17.19 -14.86
N VAL A 43 -17.03 16.20 -15.71
CA VAL A 43 -17.98 15.64 -16.68
C VAL A 43 -19.14 14.95 -15.97
N THR A 44 -18.84 14.11 -14.99
CA THR A 44 -19.86 13.35 -14.22
C THR A 44 -20.81 14.28 -13.47
N LYS A 45 -20.32 15.44 -13.02
CA LYS A 45 -21.11 16.46 -12.32
C LYS A 45 -21.72 17.50 -13.24
N ASN A 46 -21.59 17.36 -14.56
CA ASN A 46 -22.03 18.32 -15.57
C ASN A 46 -21.51 19.76 -15.30
N ALA A 47 -20.30 19.86 -14.75
CA ALA A 47 -19.68 21.13 -14.36
C ALA A 47 -18.70 21.67 -15.41
N GLY A 48 -18.34 20.86 -16.41
CA GLY A 48 -17.40 21.23 -17.46
C GLY A 48 -16.61 20.02 -17.97
N ASN A 49 -15.42 20.26 -18.51
CA ASN A 49 -14.60 19.22 -19.14
C ASN A 49 -13.10 19.44 -18.95
N SER A 50 -12.72 20.14 -17.88
CA SER A 50 -11.33 20.38 -17.49
C SER A 50 -11.10 20.09 -16.00
N PRO A 51 -9.85 19.89 -15.57
CA PRO A 51 -9.52 19.78 -14.16
C PRO A 51 -9.96 21.01 -13.35
N GLN A 52 -9.84 22.21 -13.91
CA GLN A 52 -10.22 23.46 -13.26
C GLN A 52 -11.73 23.56 -13.04
N ASP A 53 -12.55 23.02 -13.95
CA ASP A 53 -13.99 22.96 -13.77
C ASP A 53 -14.37 22.05 -12.59
N ALA A 54 -13.64 20.94 -12.40
CA ALA A 54 -13.84 20.04 -11.28
C ALA A 54 -13.52 20.71 -9.94
N LEU A 55 -12.38 21.40 -9.86
CA LEU A 55 -11.97 22.13 -8.66
C LEU A 55 -12.98 23.23 -8.32
N ARG A 56 -13.41 24.03 -9.31
CA ARG A 56 -14.45 25.05 -9.12
C ARG A 56 -15.78 24.44 -8.69
N TRP A 57 -16.14 23.28 -9.21
CA TRP A 57 -17.35 22.59 -8.79
C TRP A 57 -17.25 22.17 -7.32
N LEU A 58 -16.13 21.55 -6.92
CA LEU A 58 -15.86 21.16 -5.53
C LEU A 58 -15.85 22.37 -4.58
N ASP A 59 -15.28 23.50 -5.00
CA ASP A 59 -15.23 24.75 -4.21
C ASP A 59 -16.62 25.32 -3.91
N ASN A 60 -17.56 25.13 -4.84
CA ASN A 60 -18.92 25.67 -4.74
C ASN A 60 -19.91 24.72 -4.06
N GLN A 61 -19.46 23.58 -3.52
CA GLN A 61 -20.32 22.72 -2.72
C GLN A 61 -20.52 23.30 -1.32
N HIS A 62 -21.58 22.83 -0.65
CA HIS A 62 -21.89 23.19 0.75
C HIS A 62 -21.71 22.02 1.70
N ASP A 63 -21.90 20.80 1.20
CA ASP A 63 -21.73 19.57 1.97
C ASP A 63 -20.28 19.10 1.95
N GLU A 64 -19.89 18.33 2.96
CA GLU A 64 -18.56 17.73 2.99
C GLU A 64 -18.42 16.65 1.92
N TRP A 65 -17.34 16.73 1.15
CA TRP A 65 -16.97 15.74 0.14
C TRP A 65 -15.56 15.22 0.42
N LEU A 66 -15.20 14.13 -0.25
CA LEU A 66 -13.88 13.53 -0.13
C LEU A 66 -13.23 13.31 -1.51
N ILE A 67 -12.00 13.81 -1.68
CA ILE A 67 -11.15 13.47 -2.84
C ILE A 67 -9.92 12.69 -2.37
N PHE A 68 -9.86 11.42 -2.75
CA PHE A 68 -8.77 10.54 -2.41
C PHE A 68 -7.71 10.56 -3.52
N PHE A 69 -6.55 11.15 -3.25
CA PHE A 69 -5.41 11.10 -4.17
C PHE A 69 -4.58 9.85 -3.91
N ASP A 70 -4.60 8.94 -4.86
CA ASP A 70 -3.82 7.71 -4.81
C ASP A 70 -2.47 7.84 -5.52
N ASN A 71 -1.44 7.11 -5.10
CA ASN A 71 -0.16 6.97 -5.79
C ASN A 71 0.57 8.28 -6.05
N ALA A 72 0.39 9.28 -5.18
CA ALA A 72 1.02 10.59 -5.26
C ALA A 72 2.53 10.54 -4.96
N ASN A 73 3.28 9.74 -5.70
CA ASN A 73 4.66 9.37 -5.40
C ASN A 73 5.68 10.27 -6.10
N ASN A 74 5.29 10.98 -7.16
CA ASN A 74 6.21 11.76 -7.99
C ASN A 74 6.54 13.11 -7.31
N PRO A 75 7.79 13.32 -6.84
CA PRO A 75 8.16 14.55 -6.13
C PRO A 75 8.23 15.77 -7.04
N LYS A 76 8.18 15.59 -8.38
CA LYS A 76 8.19 16.70 -9.34
C LYS A 76 6.80 17.30 -9.57
N ILE A 77 5.75 16.63 -9.09
CA ILE A 77 4.38 17.12 -9.21
C ILE A 77 4.05 17.96 -7.98
N ASN A 78 3.68 19.22 -8.21
CA ASN A 78 3.13 20.06 -7.17
C ASN A 78 1.66 19.70 -6.94
N LEU A 79 1.38 18.82 -5.97
CA LEU A 79 0.01 18.35 -5.74
C LEU A 79 -0.94 19.47 -5.26
N ASN A 80 -0.41 20.53 -4.64
CA ASN A 80 -1.21 21.65 -4.16
C ASN A 80 -2.01 22.36 -5.26
N SER A 81 -1.54 22.35 -6.52
CA SER A 81 -2.28 22.94 -7.63
C SER A 81 -3.56 22.17 -8.01
N TYR A 82 -3.75 20.99 -7.43
CA TYR A 82 -4.91 20.11 -7.65
C TYR A 82 -5.87 20.12 -6.45
N PHE A 83 -5.64 20.97 -5.45
CA PHE A 83 -6.52 21.07 -4.29
C PHE A 83 -7.61 22.13 -4.49
N PRO A 84 -8.88 21.78 -4.23
CA PRO A 84 -9.96 22.75 -4.10
C PRO A 84 -9.63 23.79 -3.02
N GLN A 85 -9.95 25.06 -3.28
CA GLN A 85 -9.71 26.19 -2.39
C GLN A 85 -10.92 26.41 -1.46
N CYS A 86 -11.22 25.41 -0.63
CA CYS A 86 -12.36 25.45 0.29
C CYS A 86 -12.00 24.87 1.68
N SER A 87 -12.88 25.10 2.66
CA SER A 87 -12.69 24.62 4.05
C SER A 87 -13.58 23.43 4.44
N HIS A 88 -14.41 22.92 3.52
CA HIS A 88 -15.41 21.88 3.79
C HIS A 88 -15.08 20.54 3.09
N GLY A 89 -13.94 20.43 2.42
CA GLY A 89 -13.50 19.23 1.71
C GLY A 89 -12.45 18.42 2.48
N ASN A 90 -12.48 17.10 2.30
CA ASN A 90 -11.50 16.18 2.88
C ASN A 90 -10.60 15.61 1.79
N ILE A 91 -9.27 15.66 1.99
CA ILE A 91 -8.27 15.28 0.98
C ILE A 91 -7.27 14.25 1.55
N PRO A 92 -7.65 12.96 1.69
CA PRO A 92 -6.68 11.92 2.00
C PRO A 92 -5.72 11.71 0.83
N ILE A 93 -4.44 11.60 1.15
CA ILE A 93 -3.37 11.41 0.16
C ILE A 93 -2.60 10.14 0.52
N ARG A 94 -2.57 9.18 -0.40
CA ARG A 94 -1.69 8.01 -0.29
C ARG A 94 -0.42 8.24 -1.07
N SER A 95 0.71 8.23 -0.38
CA SER A 95 2.00 8.46 -1.00
C SER A 95 3.14 7.66 -0.36
N ARG A 96 4.19 7.42 -1.13
CA ARG A 96 5.52 6.98 -0.70
C ARG A 96 6.52 8.15 -0.63
N ASN A 97 6.14 9.33 -1.11
CA ASN A 97 6.94 10.55 -1.04
C ASN A 97 6.70 11.25 0.31
N PRO A 98 7.65 11.20 1.25
CA PRO A 98 7.50 11.87 2.55
C PRO A 98 7.42 13.39 2.42
N GLY A 99 7.89 13.96 1.30
CA GLY A 99 7.80 15.39 1.03
C GLY A 99 6.37 15.93 0.94
N LEU A 100 5.36 15.07 0.73
CA LEU A 100 3.96 15.51 0.71
C LEU A 100 3.38 15.81 2.10
N CYS A 101 4.08 15.44 3.18
CA CYS A 101 3.63 15.76 4.54
C CYS A 101 3.47 17.28 4.77
N ILE A 102 4.14 18.13 3.96
CA ILE A 102 4.00 19.60 4.01
C ILE A 102 2.56 20.07 3.73
N HIS A 103 1.77 19.25 3.04
CA HIS A 103 0.38 19.55 2.67
C HIS A 103 -0.63 18.96 3.66
N ALA A 104 -0.19 18.13 4.61
CA ALA A 104 -1.07 17.35 5.45
C ALA A 104 -1.24 18.00 6.83
N GLY A 105 -2.49 18.21 7.26
CA GLY A 105 -2.78 18.61 8.65
C GLY A 105 -2.47 17.51 9.66
N SER A 106 -2.46 16.25 9.22
CA SER A 106 -2.03 15.07 9.97
C SER A 106 -1.49 14.01 9.01
N HIS A 107 -0.51 13.22 9.45
CA HIS A 107 0.03 12.11 8.67
C HIS A 107 0.23 10.87 9.55
N SER A 108 0.18 9.69 8.92
CA SER A 108 0.45 8.42 9.58
C SER A 108 1.33 7.56 8.70
N LEU A 109 2.39 7.02 9.30
CA LEU A 109 3.25 6.05 8.63
C LEU A 109 2.62 4.67 8.79
N VAL A 110 2.28 4.03 7.67
CA VAL A 110 1.82 2.63 7.67
C VAL A 110 3.03 1.71 7.49
N SER A 111 3.39 1.02 8.57
CA SER A 111 4.49 0.06 8.65
C SER A 111 3.99 -1.39 8.60
N ASP A 112 4.77 -2.30 9.17
CA ASP A 112 4.41 -3.68 9.45
C ASP A 112 3.21 -3.81 10.40
N MET A 113 2.55 -4.97 10.36
CA MET A 113 1.38 -5.25 11.20
C MET A 113 1.80 -5.67 12.60
N GLU A 114 0.93 -5.40 13.57
CA GLU A 114 1.07 -5.95 14.92
C GLU A 114 1.10 -7.48 14.89
N GLU A 115 1.80 -8.10 15.84
CA GLU A 115 1.99 -9.55 15.87
C GLU A 115 0.66 -10.31 15.95
N THR A 116 -0.29 -9.83 16.78
CA THR A 116 -1.61 -10.45 16.95
C THR A 116 -2.41 -10.44 15.66
N ASP A 117 -2.47 -9.30 14.99
CA ASP A 117 -3.23 -9.10 13.76
C ASP A 117 -2.58 -9.89 12.61
N SER A 118 -1.25 -9.99 12.62
CA SER A 118 -0.50 -10.81 11.67
C SER A 118 -0.82 -12.29 11.80
N ILE A 119 -0.90 -12.81 13.04
CA ILE A 119 -1.25 -14.20 13.31
C ILE A 119 -2.67 -14.48 12.85
N GLU A 120 -3.62 -13.59 13.19
CA GLU A 120 -5.01 -13.72 12.77
C GLU A 120 -5.12 -13.73 11.24
N LEU A 121 -4.47 -12.79 10.56
CA LEU A 121 -4.44 -12.72 9.11
C LEU A 121 -3.88 -13.98 8.47
N LEU A 122 -2.79 -14.55 9.03
CA LEU A 122 -2.19 -15.78 8.52
C LEU A 122 -3.15 -16.95 8.65
N LEU A 123 -3.75 -17.15 9.83
CA LEU A 123 -4.65 -18.28 10.10
C LEU A 123 -5.91 -18.20 9.24
N ALA A 124 -6.49 -17.00 9.10
CA ALA A 124 -7.61 -16.75 8.21
C ALA A 124 -7.25 -17.05 6.75
N SER A 125 -6.12 -16.54 6.26
CA SER A 125 -5.66 -16.76 4.88
C SER A 125 -5.28 -18.22 4.60
N ALA A 126 -4.84 -18.95 5.63
CA ALA A 126 -4.47 -20.36 5.56
C ALA A 126 -5.66 -21.32 5.72
N ALA A 127 -6.87 -20.81 5.98
CA ALA A 127 -8.05 -21.59 6.37
C ALA A 127 -7.75 -22.56 7.54
N GLN A 128 -7.01 -22.08 8.54
CA GLN A 128 -6.62 -22.85 9.73
C GLN A 128 -7.39 -22.38 10.97
N GLU A 129 -7.69 -23.30 11.87
CA GLU A 129 -8.35 -22.98 13.14
C GLU A 129 -7.42 -22.22 14.10
N THR A 130 -8.00 -21.34 14.91
CA THR A 130 -7.32 -20.55 15.96
C THR A 130 -7.07 -21.35 17.23
N THR A 131 -6.36 -22.47 17.10
CA THR A 131 -5.90 -23.27 18.25
C THR A 131 -4.58 -22.72 18.82
N LEU A 132 -4.30 -22.95 20.10
CA LEU A 132 -3.03 -22.53 20.74
C LEU A 132 -1.80 -22.99 19.94
N ARG A 133 -1.81 -24.26 19.50
CA ARG A 133 -0.74 -24.83 18.68
C ARG A 133 -0.56 -24.09 17.35
N ASN A 134 -1.66 -23.81 16.66
CA ASN A 134 -1.59 -23.09 15.38
C ASN A 134 -1.12 -21.66 15.55
N MET A 135 -1.56 -20.97 16.62
CA MET A 135 -1.08 -19.62 16.96
C MET A 135 0.42 -19.60 17.24
N GLU A 136 0.95 -20.57 18.00
CA GLU A 136 2.40 -20.68 18.25
C GLU A 136 3.22 -20.91 16.96
N THR A 137 2.71 -21.73 16.04
CA THR A 137 3.37 -21.95 14.74
C THR A 137 3.25 -20.70 13.86
N ALA A 138 2.07 -20.08 13.81
CA ALA A 138 1.80 -18.87 13.05
C ALA A 138 2.71 -17.71 13.50
N ALA A 139 2.90 -17.51 14.80
CA ALA A 139 3.80 -16.50 15.37
C ALA A 139 5.22 -16.60 14.78
N LYS A 140 5.75 -17.82 14.66
CA LYS A 140 7.08 -18.07 14.08
C LYS A 140 7.12 -17.73 12.58
N ILE A 141 6.03 -17.99 11.86
CA ILE A 141 5.92 -17.71 10.43
C ILE A 141 5.81 -16.20 10.19
N VAL A 142 4.91 -15.51 10.86
CA VAL A 142 4.69 -14.07 10.65
C VAL A 142 5.93 -13.26 11.01
N LYS A 143 6.67 -13.68 12.07
CA LYS A 143 7.97 -13.10 12.41
C LYS A 143 9.00 -13.29 11.30
N ALA A 144 9.07 -14.48 10.68
CA ALA A 144 9.98 -14.73 9.55
C ALA A 144 9.59 -13.97 8.27
N LEU A 145 8.33 -13.56 8.17
CA LEU A 145 7.78 -12.73 7.10
C LEU A 145 7.79 -11.23 7.44
N TRP A 146 8.44 -10.85 8.55
CA TRP A 146 8.58 -9.46 8.99
C TRP A 146 7.24 -8.74 9.16
N TYR A 147 6.20 -9.50 9.54
CA TYR A 147 4.84 -9.00 9.75
C TYR A 147 4.29 -8.20 8.56
N LEU A 148 4.77 -8.49 7.33
CA LEU A 148 4.33 -7.81 6.12
C LEU A 148 3.00 -8.43 5.63
N PRO A 149 1.88 -7.68 5.62
CA PRO A 149 0.56 -8.23 5.26
C PRO A 149 0.57 -8.98 3.94
N LEU A 150 1.20 -8.43 2.90
CA LEU A 150 1.27 -9.09 1.60
C LEU A 150 2.01 -10.45 1.68
N ALA A 151 3.12 -10.52 2.40
CA ALA A 151 3.87 -11.76 2.58
C ALA A 151 3.06 -12.79 3.38
N ILE A 152 2.31 -12.33 4.37
CA ILE A 152 1.43 -13.16 5.20
C ILE A 152 0.29 -13.76 4.38
N VAL A 153 -0.40 -12.96 3.57
CA VAL A 153 -1.50 -13.45 2.70
C VAL A 153 -0.97 -14.45 1.68
N GLN A 154 0.20 -14.21 1.09
CA GLN A 154 0.84 -15.16 0.17
C GLN A 154 1.20 -16.48 0.86
N ALA A 155 1.78 -16.41 2.06
CA ALA A 155 2.08 -17.59 2.87
C ALA A 155 0.81 -18.37 3.22
N GLY A 156 -0.24 -17.67 3.66
CA GLY A 156 -1.54 -18.26 3.97
C GLY A 156 -2.14 -18.99 2.77
N ALA A 157 -2.15 -18.35 1.60
CA ALA A 157 -2.64 -18.97 0.36
C ALA A 157 -1.84 -20.25 -0.03
N PHE A 158 -0.53 -20.26 0.20
CA PHE A 158 0.29 -21.45 0.01
C PHE A 158 -0.04 -22.54 1.04
N ILE A 159 -0.19 -22.17 2.30
CA ILE A 159 -0.52 -23.10 3.40
C ILE A 159 -1.91 -23.72 3.19
N ALA A 160 -2.89 -22.95 2.73
CA ALA A 160 -4.23 -23.44 2.42
C ALA A 160 -4.21 -24.57 1.36
N LYS A 161 -3.26 -24.51 0.40
CA LYS A 161 -3.07 -25.55 -0.62
C LYS A 161 -2.26 -26.74 -0.14
N SER A 162 -1.21 -26.50 0.65
CA SER A 162 -0.27 -27.55 1.10
C SER A 162 -0.72 -28.24 2.40
N GLY A 163 -1.64 -27.64 3.15
CA GLY A 163 -2.31 -28.22 4.30
C GLY A 163 -1.53 -28.19 5.63
N SER A 164 -0.37 -27.55 5.71
CA SER A 164 0.44 -27.58 6.94
C SER A 164 1.24 -26.31 7.19
N LEU A 165 0.91 -25.65 8.32
CA LEU A 165 1.70 -24.55 8.90
C LEU A 165 3.13 -25.01 9.24
N ASN A 166 3.29 -26.23 9.75
CA ASN A 166 4.58 -26.73 10.25
C ASN A 166 5.62 -26.92 9.15
N SER A 167 5.20 -27.35 7.96
CA SER A 167 6.12 -27.54 6.82
C SER A 167 6.49 -26.23 6.16
N TYR A 168 5.66 -25.20 6.26
CA TYR A 168 5.88 -23.92 5.57
C TYR A 168 7.22 -23.28 5.98
N LEU A 169 7.53 -23.23 7.28
CA LEU A 169 8.74 -22.55 7.74
C LEU A 169 10.03 -23.23 7.22
N ALA A 170 10.04 -24.55 7.14
CA ALA A 170 11.17 -25.30 6.60
C ALA A 170 11.33 -25.04 5.09
N LEU A 171 10.23 -25.07 4.34
CA LEU A 171 10.20 -24.75 2.90
C LEU A 171 10.62 -23.30 2.63
N TYR A 172 10.12 -22.35 3.42
CA TYR A 172 10.46 -20.93 3.32
C TYR A 172 11.95 -20.66 3.51
N LYS A 173 12.59 -21.33 4.48
CA LYS A 173 14.03 -21.21 4.71
C LYS A 173 14.87 -21.73 3.54
N GLN A 174 14.38 -22.74 2.81
CA GLN A 174 15.10 -23.34 1.67
C GLN A 174 14.84 -22.61 0.36
N ASN A 175 13.61 -22.11 0.15
CA ASN A 175 13.11 -21.64 -1.15
C ASN A 175 12.53 -20.21 -1.11
N ARG A 176 13.05 -19.34 -0.23
CA ARG A 176 12.51 -17.99 0.05
C ARG A 176 12.22 -17.17 -1.23
N ALA A 177 13.17 -17.12 -2.16
CA ALA A 177 13.04 -16.33 -3.39
C ALA A 177 11.92 -16.86 -4.30
N GLN A 178 11.78 -18.19 -4.40
CA GLN A 178 10.72 -18.81 -5.18
C GLN A 178 9.35 -18.53 -4.54
N LEU A 179 9.20 -18.78 -3.24
CA LEU A 179 7.92 -18.62 -2.56
C LEU A 179 7.42 -17.16 -2.55
N LEU A 180 8.33 -16.18 -2.44
CA LEU A 180 7.97 -14.74 -2.50
C LEU A 180 7.74 -14.22 -3.93
N SER A 181 8.07 -15.02 -4.95
CA SER A 181 7.82 -14.69 -6.36
C SER A 181 6.58 -15.40 -6.93
N GLU A 182 6.00 -16.34 -6.19
CA GLU A 182 4.75 -17.00 -6.56
C GLU A 182 3.55 -16.03 -6.44
N LYS A 183 2.72 -16.00 -7.49
CA LYS A 183 1.44 -15.28 -7.47
C LYS A 183 0.38 -16.15 -6.81
N PRO A 184 -0.45 -15.61 -5.90
CA PRO A 184 -1.67 -16.30 -5.50
C PRO A 184 -2.54 -16.53 -6.74
N VAL A 185 -3.07 -17.75 -6.90
CA VAL A 185 -3.85 -18.17 -8.09
C VAL A 185 -5.22 -17.47 -8.15
N GLN A 186 -5.73 -17.05 -7.00
CA GLN A 186 -6.90 -16.21 -6.83
C GLN A 186 -6.59 -15.25 -5.69
N SER A 187 -6.79 -13.94 -5.90
CA SER A 187 -6.69 -12.92 -4.87
C SER A 187 -8.08 -12.32 -4.65
N HIS A 188 -8.41 -11.99 -3.39
CA HIS A 188 -9.71 -11.41 -3.04
C HIS A 188 -9.96 -10.03 -3.67
N ASP A 189 -8.88 -9.34 -3.99
CA ASP A 189 -8.83 -8.10 -4.76
C ASP A 189 -8.00 -8.40 -6.01
N ASP A 190 -8.17 -7.71 -7.14
CA ASP A 190 -7.36 -7.89 -8.38
C ASP A 190 -5.86 -7.53 -8.22
N TYR A 191 -5.30 -7.69 -7.02
CA TYR A 191 -3.92 -7.40 -6.65
C TYR A 191 -2.96 -8.47 -7.18
N GLU A 192 -2.44 -8.22 -8.38
CA GLU A 192 -1.57 -9.16 -9.10
C GLU A 192 -0.10 -9.18 -8.64
N TRP A 193 0.26 -8.37 -7.64
CA TRP A 193 1.65 -8.13 -7.25
C TRP A 193 2.10 -9.10 -6.14
N THR A 194 3.29 -9.66 -6.33
CA THR A 194 4.00 -10.45 -5.32
C THR A 194 4.86 -9.58 -4.42
N VAL A 195 5.32 -10.12 -3.28
CA VAL A 195 6.32 -9.45 -2.44
C VAL A 195 7.54 -9.06 -3.26
N TYR A 196 8.04 -9.96 -4.12
CA TYR A 196 9.20 -9.68 -4.97
C TYR A 196 8.94 -8.54 -5.96
N THR A 197 7.82 -8.59 -6.69
CA THR A 197 7.50 -7.53 -7.67
C THR A 197 7.31 -6.17 -7.01
N THR A 198 6.71 -6.13 -5.82
CA THR A 198 6.52 -4.90 -5.05
C THR A 198 7.85 -4.28 -4.60
N LEU A 199 8.80 -5.13 -4.21
CA LEU A 199 10.17 -4.72 -3.89
C LEU A 199 10.92 -4.25 -5.14
N GLN A 200 10.79 -4.97 -6.26
CA GLN A 200 11.45 -4.65 -7.52
C GLN A 200 11.03 -3.27 -8.05
N ILE A 201 9.73 -2.95 -8.08
CA ILE A 201 9.27 -1.59 -8.46
C ILE A 201 9.94 -0.52 -7.60
N SER A 202 10.06 -0.78 -6.29
CA SER A 202 10.65 0.18 -5.35
C SER A 202 12.15 0.33 -5.60
N PHE A 203 12.82 -0.76 -5.97
CA PHE A 203 14.23 -0.76 -6.37
C PHE A 203 14.45 0.02 -7.67
N ASP A 204 13.58 -0.15 -8.67
CA ASP A 204 13.70 0.50 -9.98
C ASP A 204 13.53 2.04 -9.93
N GLN A 205 12.93 2.55 -8.85
CA GLN A 205 12.80 3.99 -8.60
C GLN A 205 14.06 4.62 -7.99
N LEU A 206 15.04 3.83 -7.57
CA LEU A 206 16.27 4.34 -6.97
C LEU A 206 17.18 4.99 -8.01
N SER A 207 17.92 6.01 -7.57
CA SER A 207 19.06 6.51 -8.35
C SER A 207 20.14 5.42 -8.46
N LEU A 208 20.98 5.47 -9.51
CA LEU A 208 22.05 4.50 -9.69
C LEU A 208 22.97 4.36 -8.44
N PRO A 209 23.40 5.43 -7.76
CA PRO A 209 24.17 5.30 -6.53
C PRO A 209 23.40 4.59 -5.40
N ALA A 210 22.12 4.92 -5.20
CA ALA A 210 21.30 4.27 -4.18
C ALA A 210 21.06 2.78 -4.48
N ALA A 211 20.88 2.44 -5.75
CA ALA A 211 20.73 1.05 -6.19
C ALA A 211 22.03 0.24 -5.99
N ILE A 212 23.20 0.84 -6.24
CA ILE A 212 24.51 0.21 -5.98
C ILE A 212 24.70 -0.01 -4.48
N LEU A 213 24.44 1.01 -3.66
CA LEU A 213 24.53 0.90 -2.21
C LEU A 213 23.64 -0.22 -1.67
N LEU A 214 22.39 -0.28 -2.11
CA LEU A 214 21.45 -1.32 -1.69
C LEU A 214 21.90 -2.72 -2.13
N ARG A 215 22.53 -2.85 -3.32
CA ARG A 215 23.16 -4.11 -3.76
C ARG A 215 24.33 -4.51 -2.87
N LEU A 216 25.17 -3.57 -2.44
CA LEU A 216 26.26 -3.86 -1.50
C LEU A 216 25.69 -4.33 -0.15
N CYS A 217 24.67 -3.64 0.37
CA CYS A 217 23.97 -4.04 1.60
C CYS A 217 23.37 -5.45 1.53
N SER A 218 23.04 -5.95 0.34
CA SER A 218 22.48 -7.31 0.19
C SER A 218 23.47 -8.43 0.56
N PHE A 219 24.77 -8.14 0.59
CA PHE A 219 25.81 -9.07 1.06
C PHE A 219 26.11 -8.93 2.56
N LEU A 220 25.52 -7.93 3.22
CA LEU A 220 25.72 -7.67 4.65
C LEU A 220 24.58 -8.27 5.46
N HIS A 221 24.82 -8.46 6.76
CA HIS A 221 23.74 -8.81 7.67
C HIS A 221 22.72 -7.67 7.69
N HIS A 222 21.43 -8.01 7.70
CA HIS A 222 20.33 -7.02 7.60
C HIS A 222 20.17 -6.13 8.85
N GLU A 223 20.99 -6.35 9.88
CA GLU A 223 21.03 -5.55 11.10
C GLU A 223 22.42 -4.95 11.27
N ARG A 224 22.46 -3.71 11.78
CA ARG A 224 23.70 -3.02 12.21
C ARG A 224 24.75 -2.91 11.11
N ILE A 225 24.30 -2.60 9.89
CA ILE A 225 25.20 -2.17 8.81
C ILE A 225 25.84 -0.87 9.27
N ALA A 226 27.16 -0.87 9.46
CA ALA A 226 27.90 0.30 9.89
C ALA A 226 27.96 1.33 8.75
N GLU A 227 27.94 2.62 9.06
CA GLU A 227 27.96 3.67 8.03
C GLU A 227 29.38 3.93 7.50
N ASP A 228 30.41 3.56 8.26
CA ASP A 228 31.83 3.80 7.97
C ASP A 228 32.43 2.92 6.86
N ILE A 229 31.66 1.95 6.36
CA ILE A 229 32.08 1.06 5.26
C ILE A 229 31.72 1.59 3.86
N PHE A 230 31.11 2.78 3.76
CA PHE A 230 30.65 3.40 2.51
C PHE A 230 31.32 4.72 2.19
#